data_AF-A0A399Y0Z2-F1
#
_entry.id   AF-A0A399Y0Z2-F1
#
_cell.length_a   1.000
_cell.length_b   1.000
_cell.length_c   1.000
_cell.angle_alpha   90.00
_cell.angle_beta   90.00
_cell.angle_gamma   90.00
#
_symmetry.space_group_name_H-M   'P 1'
#
loop_
_entity.id
_entity.type
_entity.pdbx_description
1 polymer ?
#
loop_
_entity_poly.entity_id
_entity_poly.type
_entity_poly.pdbx_seq_one_letter_code
_entity_poly.pdbx_strand_id
1 'polypeptide(L)'
;MFSYSLAGLEVEEGAEAVLEVEENETTYRSQFYQYLGLAFRTPDEDYYSRARDGLVGKELAENEAELPFRLELATQAPDFGDLSSDDFQAEFVRLFEVAQGGPESPLYGGAYTSDRMGTMEEVVRFYDYFGLKTGEEGALPPDHLTTEMDFMQYLTFKEAATPSPRLAKSYVNAQKDFLERQLLTWLPDFQAKVNGQDPIAFFKWIVDLTVAYAQADLAYIVEKQGG
;
A
#
# COMPACT_ATOMS: atom_id res chain seq x y z
N MET A 1 1.34 9.72 -17.78
CA MET A 1 2.56 10.27 -17.12
C MET A 1 2.49 9.96 -15.64
N PHE A 2 3.31 9.01 -15.17
CA PHE A 2 3.34 8.63 -13.76
C PHE A 2 4.19 9.61 -12.94
N SER A 3 3.63 10.10 -11.83
CA SER A 3 4.34 10.94 -10.86
C SER A 3 4.70 10.08 -9.64
N TYR A 4 5.97 10.09 -9.26
CA TYR A 4 6.50 9.34 -8.13
C TYR A 4 6.45 10.23 -6.87
N SER A 5 5.73 9.78 -5.84
CA SER A 5 5.66 10.42 -4.53
C SER A 5 5.48 9.35 -3.47
N LEU A 6 6.42 9.29 -2.52
CA LEU A 6 6.35 8.49 -1.31
C LEU A 6 6.04 9.43 -0.14
N ALA A 7 5.24 9.01 0.83
CA ALA A 7 5.00 9.80 2.05
C ALA A 7 5.70 9.25 3.29
N GLY A 8 5.98 7.94 3.34
CA GLY A 8 6.65 7.31 4.47
C GLY A 8 8.17 7.21 4.30
N LEU A 9 8.69 7.35 3.08
CA LEU A 9 10.09 7.10 2.75
C LEU A 9 10.72 8.25 1.98
N GLU A 10 11.96 8.54 2.30
CA GLU A 10 12.81 9.51 1.61
C GLU A 10 13.97 8.79 0.93
N VAL A 11 14.32 9.26 -0.26
CA VAL A 11 15.50 8.79 -1.01
C VAL A 11 16.70 9.64 -0.58
N GLU A 12 17.83 9.04 -0.22
CA GLU A 12 19.05 9.80 0.10
C GLU A 12 19.47 10.73 -1.07
N GLU A 13 19.83 11.99 -0.75
CA GLU A 13 20.06 13.08 -1.70
C GLU A 13 20.93 12.71 -2.92
N GLY A 14 20.31 12.86 -4.09
CA GLY A 14 20.93 12.97 -5.40
C GLY A 14 19.79 13.27 -6.37
N ALA A 15 19.82 14.40 -7.07
CA ALA A 15 18.73 14.85 -7.92
C ALA A 15 18.31 13.76 -8.93
N GLU A 16 17.27 13.00 -8.62
CA GLU A 16 16.67 12.10 -9.59
C GLU A 16 15.99 13.00 -10.62
N ALA A 17 16.55 13.00 -11.84
CA ALA A 17 15.85 13.56 -12.99
C ALA A 17 14.45 12.94 -13.02
N VAL A 18 13.41 13.74 -13.30
CA VAL A 18 12.06 13.22 -13.53
C VAL A 18 12.17 12.16 -14.63
N LEU A 19 12.06 10.89 -14.24
CA LEU A 19 12.15 9.75 -15.14
C LEU A 19 10.77 9.52 -15.73
N GLU A 20 10.59 9.89 -16.99
CA GLU A 20 9.43 9.46 -17.76
C GLU A 20 9.57 7.97 -18.08
N VAL A 21 8.68 7.16 -17.51
CA VAL A 21 8.59 5.72 -17.76
C VAL A 21 7.36 5.46 -18.63
N GLU A 22 7.52 4.65 -19.68
CA GLU A 22 6.42 4.24 -20.55
C GLU A 22 5.37 3.43 -19.77
N GLU A 23 4.10 3.68 -20.05
CA GLU A 23 3.00 3.02 -19.37
C GLU A 23 2.93 1.54 -19.79
N ASN A 24 2.97 0.64 -18.80
CA ASN A 24 2.89 -0.81 -18.98
C ASN A 24 2.37 -1.49 -17.69
N GLU A 25 2.20 -2.80 -17.74
CA GLU A 25 1.71 -3.61 -16.59
C GLU A 25 2.46 -3.32 -15.27
N THR A 26 3.77 -3.03 -15.31
CA THR A 26 4.59 -2.78 -14.12
C THR A 26 4.36 -1.38 -13.57
N THR A 27 4.18 -0.37 -14.43
CA THR A 27 3.83 0.98 -13.95
C THR A 27 2.42 1.02 -13.36
N TYR A 28 1.48 0.25 -13.90
CA TYR A 28 0.13 0.13 -13.32
C TYR A 28 0.16 -0.57 -11.95
N ARG A 29 0.93 -1.65 -11.79
CA ARG A 29 1.21 -2.27 -10.48
C ARG A 29 1.78 -1.25 -9.47
N SER A 30 2.75 -0.44 -9.89
CA SER A 30 3.33 0.61 -9.02
C SER A 30 2.28 1.64 -8.58
N GLN A 31 1.44 2.12 -9.51
CA GLN A 31 0.38 3.07 -9.20
C GLN A 31 -0.74 2.47 -8.34
N PHE A 32 -1.05 1.18 -8.47
CA PHE A 32 -2.02 0.53 -7.59
C PHE A 32 -1.54 0.54 -6.14
N TYR A 33 -0.24 0.25 -5.89
CA TYR A 33 0.35 0.42 -4.54
C TYR A 33 0.24 1.85 -4.02
N GLN A 34 0.44 2.86 -4.88
CA GLN A 34 0.26 4.27 -4.50
C GLN A 34 -1.18 4.57 -4.04
N TYR A 35 -2.18 4.09 -4.78
CA TYR A 35 -3.59 4.28 -4.41
C TYR A 35 -3.94 3.61 -3.08
N LEU A 36 -3.42 2.40 -2.84
CA LEU A 36 -3.60 1.71 -1.56
C LEU A 36 -2.90 2.46 -0.42
N GLY A 37 -1.67 2.95 -0.62
CA GLY A 37 -0.94 3.73 0.37
C GLY A 37 -1.68 5.00 0.78
N LEU A 38 -2.29 5.71 -0.17
CA LEU A 38 -3.12 6.89 0.08
C LEU A 38 -4.36 6.58 0.91
N ALA A 39 -4.99 5.42 0.68
CA ALA A 39 -6.24 5.05 1.35
C ALA A 39 -6.10 4.70 2.84
N PHE A 40 -4.87 4.46 3.32
CA PHE A 40 -4.56 4.20 4.73
C PHE A 40 -3.89 5.39 5.44
N ARG A 41 -4.01 6.59 4.88
CA ARG A 41 -3.71 7.83 5.59
C ARG A 41 -5.00 8.35 6.22
N THR A 42 -4.87 9.10 7.31
CA THR A 42 -6.01 9.80 7.90
C THR A 42 -6.69 10.63 6.80
N PRO A 43 -7.99 10.38 6.50
CA PRO A 43 -8.63 11.04 5.38
C PRO A 43 -8.81 12.52 5.69
N ASP A 44 -8.42 13.36 4.74
CA ASP A 44 -8.73 14.78 4.72
C ASP A 44 -9.98 15.05 3.88
N GLU A 45 -10.38 16.32 3.80
CA GLU A 45 -11.57 16.73 3.06
C GLU A 45 -11.47 16.41 1.55
N ASP A 46 -10.26 16.43 0.98
CA ASP A 46 -10.07 16.10 -0.44
C ASP A 46 -10.27 14.61 -0.68
N TYR A 47 -9.62 13.76 0.12
CA TYR A 47 -9.78 12.31 0.00
C TYR A 47 -11.24 11.89 0.26
N TYR A 48 -11.89 12.47 1.29
CA TYR A 48 -13.31 12.24 1.55
C TYR A 48 -14.19 12.63 0.36
N SER A 49 -14.01 13.83 -0.20
CA SER A 49 -14.77 14.30 -1.36
C SER A 49 -14.61 13.36 -2.57
N ARG A 50 -13.37 12.92 -2.83
CA ARG A 50 -13.07 11.96 -3.90
C ARG A 50 -13.71 10.59 -3.67
N ALA A 51 -13.68 10.10 -2.44
CA ALA A 51 -14.34 8.83 -2.08
C ALA A 51 -15.87 8.97 -2.26
N ARG A 52 -16.44 10.09 -1.79
CA ARG A 52 -17.88 10.38 -1.85
C ARG A 52 -18.40 10.50 -3.27
N ASP A 53 -17.63 11.12 -4.15
CA ASP A 53 -17.94 11.26 -5.58
C ASP A 53 -17.65 9.97 -6.38
N GLY A 54 -17.21 8.89 -5.72
CA GLY A 54 -16.89 7.61 -6.34
C GLY A 54 -15.59 7.60 -7.15
N LEU A 55 -14.79 8.67 -7.08
CA LEU A 55 -13.57 8.83 -7.86
C LEU A 55 -12.48 7.84 -7.44
N VAL A 56 -12.34 7.57 -6.13
CA VAL A 56 -11.37 6.57 -5.62
C VAL A 56 -11.64 5.19 -6.22
N GLY A 57 -12.91 4.75 -6.20
CA GLY A 57 -13.32 3.48 -6.79
C GLY A 57 -13.10 3.42 -8.30
N LYS A 58 -13.40 4.51 -8.99
CA LYS A 58 -13.19 4.63 -10.44
C LYS A 58 -11.71 4.52 -10.82
N GLU A 59 -10.83 5.22 -10.12
CA GLU A 59 -9.38 5.20 -10.39
C GLU A 59 -8.77 3.81 -10.16
N LEU A 60 -9.17 3.14 -9.08
CA LEU A 60 -8.75 1.76 -8.81
C LEU A 60 -9.26 0.79 -9.87
N ALA A 61 -10.51 0.93 -10.32
CA ALA A 61 -11.08 0.10 -11.39
C ALA A 61 -10.42 0.35 -12.76
N GLU A 62 -10.14 1.62 -13.10
CA GLU A 62 -9.45 1.97 -14.35
C GLU A 62 -8.00 1.47 -14.36
N ASN A 63 -7.29 1.58 -13.24
CA ASN A 63 -5.93 1.03 -13.11
C ASN A 63 -5.93 -0.50 -13.14
N GLU A 64 -6.90 -1.15 -12.48
CA GLU A 64 -7.05 -2.63 -12.49
C GLU A 64 -7.21 -3.21 -13.89
N ALA A 65 -7.85 -2.48 -14.81
CA ALA A 65 -8.05 -2.92 -16.18
C ALA A 65 -6.72 -3.14 -16.94
N GLU A 66 -5.65 -2.48 -16.50
CA GLU A 66 -4.31 -2.52 -17.10
C GLU A 66 -3.33 -3.41 -16.32
N LEU A 67 -3.77 -4.01 -15.20
CA LEU A 67 -2.97 -4.98 -14.44
C LEU A 67 -2.85 -6.33 -15.17
N PRO A 68 -1.77 -7.09 -14.93
CA PRO A 68 -1.58 -8.39 -15.55
C PRO A 68 -2.43 -9.51 -14.92
N PHE A 69 -3.24 -9.18 -13.92
CA PHE A 69 -4.15 -10.07 -13.21
C PHE A 69 -5.45 -9.34 -12.87
N ARG A 70 -6.52 -10.10 -12.63
CA ARG A 70 -7.86 -9.55 -12.36
C ARG A 70 -8.13 -9.45 -10.85
N LEU A 71 -8.74 -8.35 -10.44
CA LEU A 71 -9.22 -8.10 -9.09
C LEU A 71 -10.66 -7.61 -9.14
N GLU A 72 -11.61 -8.54 -9.06
CA GLU A 72 -13.04 -8.21 -9.12
C GLU A 72 -13.44 -7.14 -8.11
N LEU A 73 -12.86 -7.18 -6.91
CA LEU A 73 -13.09 -6.20 -5.84
C LEU A 73 -12.76 -4.77 -6.26
N ALA A 74 -11.77 -4.52 -7.12
CA ALA A 74 -11.41 -3.16 -7.55
C ALA A 74 -12.57 -2.45 -8.25
N THR A 75 -13.46 -3.21 -8.89
CA THR A 75 -14.63 -2.69 -9.61
C THR A 75 -15.90 -2.60 -8.74
N GLN A 76 -15.80 -2.93 -7.46
CA GLN A 76 -16.93 -3.08 -6.53
C GLN A 76 -16.88 -2.07 -5.38
N ALA A 77 -16.30 -0.88 -5.63
CA ALA A 77 -16.28 0.20 -4.65
C ALA A 77 -17.71 0.49 -4.13
N PRO A 78 -17.95 0.40 -2.81
CA PRO A 78 -19.29 0.57 -2.26
C PRO A 78 -19.64 2.04 -2.12
N ASP A 79 -20.93 2.35 -2.29
CA ASP A 79 -21.51 3.56 -1.75
C ASP A 79 -21.59 3.44 -0.23
N PHE A 80 -21.13 4.48 0.47
CA PHE A 80 -21.18 4.57 1.93
C PHE A 80 -22.24 5.56 2.43
N GLY A 81 -23.17 5.97 1.55
CA GLY A 81 -24.32 6.78 1.88
C GLY A 81 -23.96 8.22 2.27
N ASP A 82 -24.89 8.91 2.92
CA ASP A 82 -24.75 10.34 3.28
C ASP A 82 -23.88 10.60 4.52
N LEU A 83 -22.86 9.75 4.76
CA LEU A 83 -21.92 9.92 5.86
C LEU A 83 -21.17 11.24 5.72
N SER A 84 -21.03 12.01 6.81
CA SER A 84 -20.28 13.26 6.79
C SER A 84 -18.76 13.01 6.73
N SER A 85 -17.98 14.03 6.33
CA SER A 85 -16.50 14.00 6.37
C SER A 85 -16.00 13.67 7.78
N ASP A 86 -16.57 14.33 8.79
CA ASP A 86 -16.24 14.11 10.21
C ASP A 86 -16.54 12.66 10.65
N ASP A 87 -17.69 12.09 10.27
CA ASP A 87 -18.03 10.71 10.64
C ASP A 87 -17.17 9.68 9.89
N PHE A 88 -16.82 9.95 8.64
CA PHE A 88 -15.91 9.12 7.84
C PHE A 88 -14.51 9.11 8.45
N GLN A 89 -14.00 10.27 8.87
CA GLN A 89 -12.72 10.38 9.57
C GLN A 89 -12.78 9.76 10.96
N ALA A 90 -13.87 9.94 11.71
CA ALA A 90 -14.05 9.34 13.03
C ALA A 90 -14.03 7.81 12.96
N GLU A 91 -14.65 7.23 11.92
CA GLU A 91 -14.59 5.79 11.67
C GLU A 91 -13.17 5.32 11.32
N PHE A 92 -12.43 6.07 10.50
CA PHE A 92 -11.02 5.79 10.23
C PHE A 92 -10.21 5.77 11.54
N VAL A 93 -10.36 6.80 12.37
CA VAL A 93 -9.67 6.91 13.66
C VAL A 93 -10.06 5.78 14.61
N ARG A 94 -11.35 5.40 14.67
CA ARG A 94 -11.81 4.26 15.48
C ARG A 94 -11.13 2.96 15.08
N LEU A 95 -11.08 2.68 13.77
CA LEU A 95 -10.53 1.43 13.25
C LEU A 95 -9.02 1.39 13.38
N PHE A 96 -8.33 2.45 12.97
CA PHE A 96 -6.91 2.39 12.63
C PHE A 96 -5.99 3.19 13.54
N GLU A 97 -6.51 4.20 14.24
CA GLU A 97 -5.74 5.09 15.10
C GLU A 97 -6.22 5.05 16.56
N VAL A 98 -5.60 5.86 17.43
CA VAL A 98 -5.84 5.79 18.87
C VAL A 98 -7.20 6.41 19.24
N ALA A 99 -8.20 5.55 19.44
CA ALA A 99 -9.31 5.79 20.36
C ALA A 99 -8.96 5.32 21.79
N GLN A 100 -9.77 5.64 22.81
CA GLN A 100 -9.49 5.26 24.20
C GLN A 100 -9.27 3.74 24.34
N GLY A 101 -8.03 3.31 24.60
CA GLY A 101 -7.63 1.89 24.67
C GLY A 101 -6.66 1.41 23.58
N GLY A 102 -6.36 2.26 22.59
CA GLY A 102 -5.56 1.92 21.41
C GLY A 102 -6.42 1.63 20.18
N PRO A 103 -5.83 1.51 18.98
CA PRO A 103 -6.60 1.21 17.77
C PRO A 103 -7.23 -0.17 17.82
N GLU A 104 -8.45 -0.29 17.33
CA GLU A 104 -9.14 -1.58 17.22
C GLU A 104 -8.47 -2.50 16.20
N SER A 105 -7.85 -1.95 15.17
CA SER A 105 -7.11 -2.63 14.10
C SER A 105 -5.89 -1.79 13.68
N PRO A 106 -4.78 -1.82 14.44
CA PRO A 106 -3.62 -0.99 14.17
C PRO A 106 -3.07 -1.17 12.75
N LEU A 107 -2.56 -0.11 12.12
CA LEU A 107 -1.97 -0.13 10.77
C LEU A 107 -0.47 -0.47 10.76
N TYR A 108 0.05 -1.14 11.79
CA TYR A 108 1.48 -1.46 11.90
C TYR A 108 1.69 -2.96 11.98
N GLY A 109 2.56 -3.51 11.13
CA GLY A 109 2.84 -4.96 11.10
C GLY A 109 3.33 -5.49 12.46
N GLY A 110 4.09 -4.68 13.19
CA GLY A 110 4.55 -4.96 14.55
C GLY A 110 3.45 -5.23 15.59
N ALA A 111 2.19 -4.86 15.31
CA ALA A 111 1.05 -5.12 16.19
C ALA A 111 0.44 -6.53 16.04
N TYR A 112 0.83 -7.28 15.01
CA TYR A 112 0.29 -8.61 14.68
C TYR A 112 1.32 -9.73 14.88
N THR A 113 2.50 -9.39 15.36
CA THR A 113 3.60 -10.32 15.66
C THR A 113 3.91 -10.34 17.14
N SER A 114 4.42 -11.48 17.63
CA SER A 114 4.96 -11.56 18.99
C SER A 114 6.34 -10.89 19.12
N ASP A 115 7.06 -10.69 18.02
CA ASP A 115 8.40 -10.06 17.99
C ASP A 115 8.37 -8.72 17.24
N ARG A 116 7.74 -7.72 17.87
CA ARG A 116 7.58 -6.38 17.29
C ARG A 116 8.92 -5.73 16.93
N MET A 117 9.94 -5.90 17.79
CA MET A 117 11.25 -5.27 17.59
C MET A 117 11.99 -5.93 16.42
N GLY A 118 11.99 -7.26 16.36
CA GLY A 118 12.60 -8.01 15.26
C GLY A 118 11.96 -7.70 13.90
N THR A 119 10.62 -7.62 13.84
CA THR A 119 9.90 -7.23 12.61
C THR A 119 10.27 -5.81 12.18
N MET A 120 10.25 -4.85 13.10
CA MET A 120 10.63 -3.46 12.79
C MET A 120 12.07 -3.37 12.24
N GLU A 121 13.02 -4.06 12.89
CA GLU A 121 14.42 -4.07 12.42
C GLU A 121 14.55 -4.72 11.03
N GLU A 122 13.76 -5.75 10.73
CA GLU A 122 13.79 -6.38 9.41
C GLU A 122 13.26 -5.46 8.33
N VAL A 123 12.13 -4.79 8.58
CA VAL A 123 11.57 -3.77 7.68
C VAL A 123 12.56 -2.65 7.42
N VAL A 124 13.20 -2.11 8.46
CA VAL A 124 14.24 -1.06 8.30
C VAL A 124 15.42 -1.56 7.46
N ARG A 125 15.87 -2.80 7.65
CA ARG A 125 16.95 -3.38 6.83
C ARG A 125 16.58 -3.48 5.35
N PHE A 126 15.31 -3.73 5.02
CA PHE A 126 14.84 -3.67 3.63
C PHE A 126 15.02 -2.26 3.06
N TYR A 127 14.59 -1.23 3.78
CA TYR A 127 14.68 0.16 3.33
C TYR A 127 16.13 0.61 3.17
N ASP A 128 16.97 0.34 4.17
CA ASP A 128 18.41 0.69 4.15
C ASP A 128 19.14 0.05 2.95
N TYR A 129 18.80 -1.19 2.59
CA TYR A 129 19.41 -1.87 1.44
C TYR A 129 19.19 -1.12 0.12
N PHE A 130 18.06 -0.42 -0.01
CA PHE A 130 17.72 0.40 -1.18
C PHE A 130 18.07 1.88 -1.02
N GLY A 131 18.76 2.26 0.07
CA GLY A 131 19.12 3.65 0.35
C GLY A 131 17.91 4.53 0.69
N LEU A 132 16.85 3.91 1.22
CA LEU A 132 15.66 4.62 1.70
C LEU A 132 15.75 4.80 3.21
N LYS A 133 15.29 5.95 3.68
CA LYS A 133 15.12 6.22 5.11
C LYS A 133 13.67 6.50 5.41
N THR A 134 13.23 6.11 6.60
CA THR A 134 12.03 6.71 7.18
C THR A 134 12.31 8.19 7.45
N GLY A 135 11.38 9.05 7.06
CA GLY A 135 11.57 10.51 7.06
C GLY A 135 11.83 11.13 8.44
N GLU A 136 11.92 12.47 8.47
CA GLU A 136 12.17 13.26 9.67
C GLU A 136 11.06 13.10 10.75
N GLU A 137 11.23 13.80 11.88
CA GLU A 137 10.34 13.76 13.04
C GLU A 137 8.86 14.02 12.64
N GLY A 138 8.01 13.00 12.77
CA GLY A 138 6.59 13.04 12.34
C GLY A 138 6.24 12.13 11.16
N ALA A 139 7.23 11.48 10.53
CA ALA A 139 6.99 10.45 9.52
C ALA A 139 6.25 9.22 10.09
N LEU A 140 5.51 8.53 9.22
CA LEU A 140 4.86 7.28 9.57
C LEU A 140 5.91 6.23 9.98
N PRO A 141 5.61 5.35 10.96
CA PRO A 141 6.52 4.27 11.35
C PRO A 141 6.97 3.41 10.16
N PRO A 142 8.17 2.79 10.23
CA PRO A 142 8.68 1.93 9.17
C PRO A 142 7.72 0.78 8.80
N ASP A 143 7.09 0.17 9.79
CA ASP A 143 6.15 -0.96 9.66
C ASP A 143 4.69 -0.51 9.46
N HIS A 144 4.45 0.79 9.25
CA HIS A 144 3.11 1.30 8.95
C HIS A 144 2.68 0.85 7.53
N LEU A 145 1.43 0.45 7.36
CA LEU A 145 0.91 -0.07 6.09
C LEU A 145 1.19 0.86 4.92
N THR A 146 0.91 2.16 5.06
CA THR A 146 1.25 3.19 4.06
C THR A 146 2.73 3.20 3.71
N THR A 147 3.63 3.08 4.69
CA THR A 147 5.09 3.05 4.46
C THR A 147 5.49 1.78 3.70
N GLU A 148 4.91 0.64 4.05
CA GLU A 148 5.14 -0.63 3.34
C GLU A 148 4.58 -0.58 1.90
N MET A 149 3.44 0.08 1.67
CA MET A 149 2.89 0.33 0.32
C MET A 149 3.78 1.26 -0.50
N ASP A 150 4.30 2.33 0.11
CA ASP A 150 5.25 3.25 -0.53
C ASP A 150 6.53 2.50 -0.94
N PHE A 151 7.03 1.57 -0.11
CA PHE A 151 8.17 0.74 -0.46
C PHE A 151 7.88 -0.19 -1.64
N MET A 152 6.71 -0.82 -1.67
CA MET A 152 6.31 -1.68 -2.79
C MET A 152 6.11 -0.87 -4.08
N GLN A 153 5.52 0.33 -3.99
CA GLN A 153 5.44 1.28 -5.10
C GLN A 153 6.85 1.60 -5.62
N TYR A 154 7.79 1.92 -4.72
CA TYR A 154 9.18 2.22 -5.07
C TYR A 154 9.85 1.09 -5.83
N LEU A 155 9.83 -0.13 -5.28
CA LEU A 155 10.48 -1.29 -5.92
C LEU A 155 9.88 -1.57 -7.29
N THR A 156 8.56 -1.46 -7.42
CA THR A 156 7.85 -1.70 -8.67
C THR A 156 8.13 -0.60 -9.70
N PHE A 157 8.20 0.66 -9.28
CA PHE A 157 8.59 1.77 -10.15
C PHE A 157 10.04 1.61 -10.63
N LYS A 158 10.96 1.23 -9.73
CA LYS A 158 12.37 1.01 -10.09
C LYS A 158 12.56 -0.19 -11.03
N GLU A 159 11.72 -1.23 -10.93
CA GLU A 159 11.64 -2.32 -11.92
C GLU A 159 11.31 -1.75 -13.31
N ALA A 160 10.27 -0.92 -13.42
CA ALA A 160 9.84 -0.35 -14.70
C ALA A 160 10.84 0.68 -15.27
N ALA A 161 11.49 1.46 -14.40
CA ALA A 161 12.36 2.55 -14.81
C ALA A 161 13.78 2.10 -15.23
N THR A 162 14.22 0.91 -14.84
CA THR A 162 15.59 0.48 -15.11
C THR A 162 15.74 -0.15 -16.50
N PRO A 163 16.70 0.30 -17.33
CA PRO A 163 16.99 -0.34 -18.62
C PRO A 163 17.80 -1.64 -18.46
N SER A 164 18.21 -2.01 -17.25
CA SER A 164 19.02 -3.20 -16.99
C SER A 164 18.15 -4.39 -16.61
N PRO A 165 18.06 -5.45 -17.43
CA PRO A 165 17.26 -6.65 -17.09
C PRO A 165 17.72 -7.32 -15.79
N ARG A 166 19.04 -7.25 -15.50
CA ARG A 166 19.60 -7.79 -14.26
C ARG A 166 19.11 -7.01 -13.05
N LEU A 167 19.07 -5.68 -13.13
CA LEU A 167 18.61 -4.84 -12.03
C LEU A 167 17.08 -4.92 -11.86
N ALA A 168 16.34 -4.97 -12.97
CA ALA A 168 14.89 -5.22 -12.95
C ALA A 168 14.58 -6.53 -12.19
N LYS A 169 15.30 -7.62 -12.52
CA LYS A 169 15.17 -8.89 -11.80
C LYS A 169 15.48 -8.77 -10.29
N SER A 170 16.46 -7.97 -9.91
CA SER A 170 16.75 -7.71 -8.49
C SER A 170 15.59 -7.01 -7.78
N TYR A 171 14.94 -6.03 -8.41
CA TYR A 171 13.76 -5.38 -7.84
C TYR A 171 12.57 -6.35 -7.74
N VAL A 172 12.32 -7.18 -8.75
CA VAL A 172 11.27 -8.22 -8.69
C VAL A 172 11.52 -9.20 -7.53
N ASN A 173 12.78 -9.64 -7.34
CA ASN A 173 13.13 -10.51 -6.21
C ASN A 173 12.87 -9.82 -4.87
N ALA A 174 13.19 -8.53 -4.76
CA ALA A 174 12.95 -7.77 -3.55
C ALA A 174 11.46 -7.56 -3.26
N GLN A 175 10.65 -7.30 -4.29
CA GLN A 175 9.18 -7.24 -4.19
C GLN A 175 8.64 -8.55 -3.63
N LYS A 176 9.06 -9.68 -4.21
CA LYS A 176 8.67 -11.02 -3.74
C LYS A 176 9.06 -11.24 -2.27
N ASP A 177 10.33 -10.99 -1.93
CA ASP A 177 10.83 -11.22 -0.57
C ASP A 177 10.09 -10.35 0.45
N PHE A 178 9.81 -9.08 0.12
CA PHE A 178 9.09 -8.17 1.01
C PHE A 178 7.63 -8.59 1.18
N LEU A 179 6.94 -8.94 0.09
CA LEU A 179 5.57 -9.47 0.14
C LEU A 179 5.48 -10.72 1.02
N GLU A 180 6.34 -11.71 0.80
CA GLU A 180 6.29 -12.99 1.51
C GLU A 180 6.70 -12.89 2.98
N ARG A 181 7.71 -12.07 3.28
CA ARG A 181 8.38 -12.08 4.59
C ARG A 181 7.96 -10.93 5.49
N GLN A 182 7.39 -9.86 4.94
CA GLN A 182 6.91 -8.72 5.70
C GLN A 182 5.40 -8.54 5.49
N LEU A 183 4.97 -8.00 4.35
CA LEU A 183 3.62 -7.49 4.17
C LEU A 183 2.51 -8.56 4.34
N LEU A 184 2.64 -9.72 3.69
CA LEU A 184 1.62 -10.79 3.77
C LEU A 184 1.71 -11.64 5.05
N THR A 185 2.69 -11.39 5.92
CA THR A 185 2.77 -12.11 7.20
C THR A 185 1.72 -11.63 8.20
N TRP A 186 1.19 -10.41 8.02
CA TRP A 186 0.28 -9.79 8.96
C TRP A 186 -1.02 -9.24 8.32
N LEU A 187 -1.01 -8.91 7.02
CA LEU A 187 -2.19 -8.40 6.32
C LEU A 187 -3.46 -9.26 6.47
N PRO A 188 -3.41 -10.61 6.40
CA PRO A 188 -4.61 -11.43 6.59
C PRO A 188 -5.21 -11.31 8.01
N ASP A 189 -4.37 -11.21 9.04
CA ASP A 189 -4.82 -11.04 10.42
C ASP A 189 -5.40 -9.64 10.65
N PHE A 190 -4.78 -8.61 10.03
CA PHE A 190 -5.33 -7.26 9.98
C PHE A 190 -6.72 -7.24 9.32
N GLN A 191 -6.86 -7.86 8.15
CA GLN A 191 -8.15 -7.97 7.45
C GLN A 191 -9.21 -8.64 8.33
N ALA A 192 -8.89 -9.77 8.95
CA ALA A 192 -9.82 -10.48 9.83
C ALA A 192 -10.24 -9.62 11.03
N LYS A 193 -9.29 -8.86 11.60
CA LYS A 193 -9.53 -7.96 12.73
C LYS A 193 -10.46 -6.82 12.34
N VAL A 194 -10.19 -6.12 11.22
CA VAL A 194 -11.05 -5.05 10.70
C VAL A 194 -12.45 -5.56 10.40
N ASN A 195 -12.56 -6.68 9.70
CA ASN A 195 -13.85 -7.28 9.36
C ASN A 195 -14.66 -7.74 10.59
N GLY A 196 -14.01 -7.93 11.74
CA GLY A 196 -14.65 -8.21 13.02
C GLY A 196 -15.18 -6.98 13.77
N GLN A 197 -14.86 -5.76 13.35
CA GLN A 197 -15.26 -4.50 14.01
C GLN A 197 -16.48 -3.80 13.38
N ASP A 198 -17.22 -4.52 12.52
CA ASP A 198 -18.35 -3.98 11.75
C ASP A 198 -18.05 -2.62 11.10
N PRO A 199 -16.98 -2.53 10.27
CA PRO A 199 -16.56 -1.28 9.65
C PRO A 199 -17.58 -0.82 8.61
N ILE A 200 -17.64 0.49 8.35
CA ILE A 200 -18.40 0.97 7.18
C ILE A 200 -17.90 0.29 5.89
N ALA A 201 -18.81 0.16 4.91
CA ALA A 201 -18.56 -0.61 3.69
C ALA A 201 -17.28 -0.18 2.94
N PHE A 202 -16.99 1.13 2.92
CA PHE A 202 -15.79 1.66 2.25
C PHE A 202 -14.48 1.13 2.86
N PHE A 203 -14.32 1.21 4.19
CA PHE A 203 -13.10 0.72 4.84
C PHE A 203 -12.98 -0.81 4.79
N LYS A 204 -14.11 -1.52 4.86
CA LYS A 204 -14.13 -2.96 4.59
C LYS A 204 -13.58 -3.27 3.20
N TRP A 205 -14.11 -2.60 2.19
CA TRP A 205 -13.76 -2.81 0.79
C TRP A 205 -12.29 -2.54 0.53
N ILE A 206 -11.75 -1.41 1.01
CA ILE A 206 -10.35 -1.07 0.74
C ILE A 206 -9.40 -2.05 1.43
N VAL A 207 -9.70 -2.49 2.65
CA VAL A 207 -8.89 -3.50 3.36
C VAL A 207 -8.93 -4.84 2.62
N ASP A 208 -10.10 -5.30 2.21
CA ASP A 208 -10.23 -6.55 1.45
C ASP A 208 -9.50 -6.46 0.10
N LEU A 209 -9.60 -5.32 -0.59
CA LEU A 209 -8.91 -5.06 -1.84
C LEU A 209 -7.39 -5.06 -1.67
N THR A 210 -6.86 -4.46 -0.60
CA THR A 210 -5.42 -4.45 -0.30
C THR A 210 -4.86 -5.85 -0.12
N VAL A 211 -5.54 -6.70 0.65
CA VAL A 211 -5.10 -8.09 0.84
C VAL A 211 -5.18 -8.89 -0.46
N ALA A 212 -6.29 -8.75 -1.20
CA ALA A 212 -6.46 -9.42 -2.48
C ALA A 212 -5.38 -8.99 -3.50
N TYR A 213 -5.07 -7.69 -3.56
CA TYR A 213 -4.04 -7.14 -4.44
C TYR A 213 -2.66 -7.68 -4.07
N ALA A 214 -2.25 -7.62 -2.79
CA ALA A 214 -0.93 -8.12 -2.37
C ALA A 214 -0.76 -9.63 -2.63
N GLN A 215 -1.82 -10.42 -2.45
CA GLN A 215 -1.81 -11.87 -2.76
C GLN A 215 -1.71 -12.14 -4.27
N ALA A 216 -2.51 -11.43 -5.08
CA ALA A 216 -2.48 -11.56 -6.53
C ALA A 216 -1.13 -11.12 -7.12
N ASP A 217 -0.57 -10.04 -6.59
CA ASP A 217 0.73 -9.52 -7.02
C ASP A 217 1.86 -10.51 -6.72
N LEU A 218 1.88 -11.09 -5.51
CA LEU A 218 2.84 -12.14 -5.18
C LEU A 218 2.71 -13.35 -6.12
N ALA A 219 1.48 -13.81 -6.38
CA ALA A 219 1.23 -14.95 -7.27
C ALA A 219 1.76 -14.67 -8.69
N TYR A 220 1.48 -13.49 -9.23
CA TYR A 220 1.99 -13.05 -10.53
C TYR A 220 3.53 -12.99 -10.57
N ILE A 221 4.17 -12.43 -9.54
CA ILE A 221 5.64 -12.37 -9.46
C ILE A 221 6.24 -13.79 -9.45
N VAL A 222 5.68 -14.70 -8.66
CA VAL A 222 6.15 -16.09 -8.57
C VAL A 222 6.01 -16.82 -9.90
N GLU A 223 4.88 -16.65 -10.60
CA GLU A 223 4.66 -17.23 -11.93
C GLU A 223 5.67 -16.68 -12.96
N LYS A 224 5.86 -15.36 -12.99
CA LYS A 224 6.83 -14.68 -13.88
C LYS A 224 8.28 -15.12 -13.65
N GLN A 225 8.63 -15.53 -12.43
CA GLN A 225 9.98 -16.03 -12.10
C GLN A 225 10.16 -17.53 -12.40
N GLY A 226 9.07 -18.30 -12.41
CA GLY A 226 9.07 -19.75 -12.63
C GLY A 226 8.99 -20.18 -14.09
N GLY A 227 8.56 -19.29 -14.99
CA GLY A 227 8.56 -19.47 -16.45
C GLY A 227 9.86 -19.04 -17.11
#